data_AF-A0A7U3Q3I9-F1
#
_entry.id   AF-A0A7U3Q3I9-F1
#
_cell.length_a   1.000
_cell.length_b   1.000
_cell.length_c   1.000
_cell.angle_alpha   90.00
_cell.angle_beta   90.00
_cell.angle_gamma   90.00
#
_symmetry.space_group_name_H-M   'P 1'
#
loop_
_entity.id
_entity.type
_entity.pdbx_description
1 polymer ?
#
loop_
_entity_poly.entity_id
_entity_poly.type
_entity_poly.pdbx_seq_one_letter_code
_entity_poly.pdbx_strand_id
1 'polypeptide(L)'
;MLELPQPKAEVIDDYVKLIVNEINGLLKKFHSTNPLRNLFTQANIDEILRAKPADMMAINTKMMGKLIPGYDDRTFEKQFYIKAQKKKSSVDKDFLLKNKHYDTIKDISEVLNYKKIVSENKKISFFLASKLSRNTCTYCNRLYTNTVTALKADRRYKSIAEPIIVPIARAQFDHWFSKNRYPLLALSYFNLIPSCSICNQIKSNKNFQLKTHFHPYETLHNESFNFNYRHKDLKIVNVTIDGATSKMAQNFRDLNIQEVYDVHSPLELRDLLELRYKYSENYIKKLLDSTFPGLPLSRSEAKRLIFGVEHEIDDYHKRPFSKFKNDILNILEK
;
A
#
# COMPACT_ATOMS: atom_id res chain seq x y z
N MET A 1 -7.50 -5.10 5.50
CA MET A 1 -6.31 -4.24 5.36
C MET A 1 -5.39 -4.50 6.53
N LEU A 2 -4.07 -4.44 6.34
CA LEU A 2 -3.07 -4.62 7.39
C LEU A 2 -2.45 -3.28 7.78
N GLU A 3 -2.09 -3.14 9.04
CA GLU A 3 -1.28 -2.02 9.53
C GLU A 3 0.17 -2.15 9.06
N LEU A 4 0.80 -1.00 8.75
CA LEU A 4 2.22 -0.88 8.49
C LEU A 4 2.91 -0.40 9.77
N PRO A 5 4.09 -0.98 10.10
CA PRO A 5 4.78 -0.59 11.30
C PRO A 5 5.34 0.82 11.11
N GLN A 6 5.46 1.58 12.21
CA GLN A 6 6.15 2.86 12.14
C GLN A 6 7.63 2.63 11.80
N PRO A 7 8.16 3.30 10.77
CA PRO A 7 9.56 3.16 10.39
C PRO A 7 10.45 3.83 11.45
N LYS A 8 11.65 3.26 11.67
CA LYS A 8 12.70 3.91 12.45
C LYS A 8 13.12 5.24 11.80
N ALA A 9 13.53 6.22 12.59
CA ALA A 9 13.95 7.53 12.08
C ALA A 9 15.07 7.44 11.03
N GLU A 10 16.09 6.62 11.30
CA GLU A 10 17.22 6.36 10.39
C GLU A 10 16.77 5.89 8.98
N VAL A 11 15.71 5.08 8.91
CA VAL A 11 15.17 4.59 7.63
C VAL A 11 14.58 5.74 6.82
N ILE A 12 13.92 6.69 7.49
CA ILE A 12 13.37 7.89 6.85
C ILE A 12 14.50 8.82 6.41
N ASP A 13 15.52 9.00 7.23
CA ASP A 13 16.68 9.82 6.90
C ASP A 13 17.40 9.30 5.65
N ASP A 14 17.67 7.99 5.60
CA ASP A 14 18.27 7.33 4.44
C ASP A 14 17.40 7.49 3.19
N TYR A 15 16.08 7.31 3.32
CA TYR A 15 15.13 7.51 2.22
C TYR A 15 15.17 8.95 1.69
N VAL A 16 15.05 9.93 2.58
CA VAL A 16 15.06 11.36 2.25
C VAL A 16 16.36 11.72 1.53
N LYS A 17 17.51 11.28 2.05
CA LYS A 17 18.82 11.52 1.44
C LYS A 17 18.92 10.96 0.02
N LEU A 18 18.39 9.76 -0.23
CA LEU A 18 18.37 9.18 -1.57
C LEU A 18 17.49 9.99 -2.54
N ILE A 19 16.31 10.41 -2.10
CA ILE A 19 15.33 11.11 -2.94
C ILE A 19 15.74 12.56 -3.24
N VAL A 20 16.25 13.29 -2.25
CA VAL A 20 16.71 14.69 -2.38
C VAL A 20 17.74 14.83 -3.50
N ASN A 21 18.69 13.89 -3.58
CA ASN A 21 19.73 13.92 -4.62
C ASN A 21 19.12 13.84 -6.04
N GLU A 22 18.12 12.98 -6.23
CA GLU A 22 17.43 12.83 -7.51
C GLU A 22 16.57 14.04 -7.86
N ILE A 23 15.83 14.59 -6.88
CA ILE A 23 15.03 15.83 -7.05
C ILE A 23 15.93 16.99 -7.47
N ASN A 24 17.05 17.21 -6.76
CA ASN A 24 18.00 18.26 -7.09
C ASN A 24 18.60 18.10 -8.50
N GLY A 25 18.83 16.86 -8.93
CA GLY A 25 19.25 16.55 -10.31
C GLY A 25 18.21 16.97 -11.36
N LEU A 26 16.91 16.77 -11.07
CA LEU A 26 15.82 17.18 -11.96
C LEU A 26 15.58 18.69 -11.95
N LEU A 27 15.65 19.33 -10.78
CA LEU A 27 15.49 20.79 -10.63
C LEU A 27 16.49 21.59 -11.47
N LYS A 28 17.70 21.06 -11.67
CA LYS A 28 18.72 21.70 -12.53
C LYS A 28 18.28 21.90 -13.98
N LYS A 29 17.29 21.13 -14.45
CA LYS A 29 16.73 21.27 -15.81
C LYS A 29 15.80 22.48 -15.96
N PHE A 30 15.26 22.98 -14.85
CA PHE A 30 14.40 24.15 -14.85
C PHE A 30 15.23 25.42 -14.79
N HIS A 31 14.79 26.44 -15.53
CA HIS A 31 15.42 27.76 -15.51
C HIS A 31 15.52 28.31 -14.08
N SER A 32 16.58 29.07 -13.77
CA SER A 32 16.85 29.59 -12.43
C SER A 32 15.68 30.41 -11.84
N THR A 33 14.94 31.09 -12.70
CA THR A 33 13.76 31.90 -12.35
C THR A 33 12.47 31.10 -12.20
N ASN A 34 12.47 29.78 -12.44
CA ASN A 34 11.26 28.97 -12.31
C ASN A 34 10.81 28.93 -10.82
N PRO A 35 9.54 29.24 -10.51
CA PRO A 35 9.03 29.26 -9.14
C PRO A 35 9.23 27.95 -8.37
N LEU A 36 9.27 26.81 -9.07
CA LEU A 36 9.53 25.50 -8.45
C LEU A 36 10.92 25.42 -7.80
N ARG A 37 11.92 26.15 -8.32
CA ARG A 37 13.26 26.17 -7.69
C ARG A 37 13.24 26.88 -6.34
N ASN A 38 12.37 27.87 -6.18
CA ASN A 38 12.16 28.55 -4.90
C ASN A 38 11.28 27.75 -3.96
N LEU A 39 10.34 26.95 -4.48
CA LEU A 39 9.56 26.04 -3.66
C LEU A 39 10.40 24.86 -3.16
N PHE A 40 11.11 24.15 -4.04
CA PHE A 40 11.82 22.93 -3.67
C PHE A 40 13.20 23.21 -3.07
N THR A 41 13.23 24.01 -2.00
CA THR A 41 14.39 24.13 -1.11
C THR A 41 14.58 22.83 -0.34
N GLN A 42 15.79 22.61 0.22
CA GLN A 42 16.07 21.44 1.05
C GLN A 42 15.04 21.27 2.17
N ALA A 43 14.70 22.35 2.88
CA ALA A 43 13.74 22.31 3.99
C ALA A 43 12.33 21.90 3.54
N ASN A 44 11.84 22.42 2.41
CA ASN A 44 10.51 22.08 1.91
C ASN A 44 10.48 20.63 1.36
N ILE A 45 11.55 20.17 0.70
CA ILE A 45 11.66 18.77 0.25
C ILE A 45 11.64 17.83 1.48
N ASP A 46 12.44 18.12 2.51
CA ASP A 46 12.45 17.33 3.74
C ASP A 46 11.07 17.29 4.41
N GLU A 47 10.41 18.43 4.54
CA GLU A 47 9.05 18.53 5.11
C GLU A 47 8.05 17.65 4.33
N ILE A 48 8.08 17.71 3.00
CA ILE A 48 7.21 16.91 2.13
C ILE A 48 7.50 15.41 2.25
N LEU A 49 8.77 15.00 2.19
CA LEU A 49 9.14 13.58 2.14
C LEU A 49 8.88 12.86 3.47
N ARG A 50 9.00 13.59 4.59
CA ARG A 50 8.82 13.11 5.97
C ARG A 50 7.38 13.19 6.47
N ALA A 51 6.52 13.92 5.76
CA ALA A 51 5.15 14.20 6.16
C ALA A 51 4.43 12.93 6.64
N LYS A 52 4.03 12.93 7.92
CA LYS A 52 3.18 11.89 8.49
C LYS A 52 1.77 12.03 7.90
N PRO A 53 0.94 10.96 7.90
CA PRO A 53 -0.37 10.99 7.26
C PRO A 53 -1.20 12.21 7.67
N ALA A 54 -1.33 12.49 8.97
CA ALA A 54 -2.10 13.61 9.50
C ALA A 54 -1.68 14.99 8.96
N ASP A 55 -0.40 15.18 8.63
CA ASP A 55 0.16 16.47 8.22
C ASP A 55 0.22 16.65 6.69
N MET A 56 0.12 15.56 5.92
CA MET A 56 0.34 15.57 4.47
C MET A 56 -0.54 16.58 3.72
N MET A 57 -1.83 16.63 4.04
CA MET A 57 -2.74 17.55 3.36
C MET A 57 -2.47 19.00 3.73
N ALA A 58 -2.14 19.29 5.00
CA ALA A 58 -1.76 20.63 5.41
C ALA A 58 -0.46 21.09 4.71
N ILE A 59 0.54 20.20 4.61
CA ILE A 59 1.77 20.46 3.86
C ILE A 59 1.48 20.66 2.37
N ASN A 60 0.63 19.83 1.76
CA ASN A 60 0.22 19.99 0.37
C ASN A 60 -0.41 21.38 0.14
N THR A 61 -1.43 21.75 0.93
CA THR A 61 -2.11 23.04 0.81
C THR A 61 -1.16 24.21 1.03
N LYS A 62 -0.27 24.13 2.04
CA LYS A 62 0.79 25.13 2.30
C LYS A 62 1.72 25.32 1.11
N MET A 63 2.22 24.23 0.52
CA MET A 63 3.16 24.30 -0.59
C MET A 63 2.50 24.73 -1.90
N MET A 64 1.25 24.32 -2.13
CA MET A 64 0.45 24.80 -3.26
C MET A 64 0.17 26.30 -3.15
N GLY A 65 -0.15 26.81 -1.96
CA GLY A 65 -0.34 28.25 -1.72
C GLY A 65 0.91 29.10 -1.95
N LYS A 66 2.12 28.54 -1.76
CA LYS A 66 3.37 29.22 -2.10
C LYS A 66 3.60 29.32 -3.62
N LEU A 67 3.08 28.37 -4.40
CA LEU A 67 3.23 28.36 -5.86
C LEU A 67 2.10 29.09 -6.59
N ILE A 68 0.90 29.01 -6.06
CA ILE A 68 -0.33 29.48 -6.70
C ILE A 68 -0.95 30.55 -5.80
N PRO A 69 -0.81 31.84 -6.14
CA PRO A 69 -1.49 32.91 -5.43
C PRO A 69 -3.00 32.67 -5.38
N GLY A 70 -3.59 32.71 -4.19
CA GLY A 70 -5.03 32.46 -4.01
C GLY A 70 -5.45 30.99 -4.16
N TYR A 71 -4.53 30.04 -3.97
CA TYR A 71 -4.83 28.60 -3.97
C TYR A 71 -6.06 28.27 -3.12
N ASP A 72 -7.05 27.62 -3.73
CA ASP A 72 -8.25 27.10 -3.06
C ASP A 72 -8.44 25.63 -3.45
N ASP A 73 -8.40 24.75 -2.43
CA ASP A 73 -8.52 23.30 -2.62
C ASP A 73 -9.80 22.95 -3.39
N ARG A 74 -10.94 23.57 -3.07
CA ARG A 74 -12.22 23.25 -3.73
C ARG A 74 -12.19 23.56 -5.23
N THR A 75 -11.61 24.69 -5.60
CA THR A 75 -11.44 25.14 -6.99
C THR A 75 -10.49 24.22 -7.74
N PHE A 76 -9.36 23.87 -7.14
CA PHE A 76 -8.42 22.89 -7.68
C PHE A 76 -9.11 21.54 -7.93
N GLU A 77 -9.92 21.08 -6.98
CA GLU A 77 -10.61 19.80 -7.10
C GLU A 77 -11.70 19.78 -8.17
N LYS A 78 -12.43 20.89 -8.29
CA LYS A 78 -13.37 21.08 -9.40
C LYS A 78 -12.65 21.05 -10.74
N GLN A 79 -11.46 21.68 -10.83
CA GLN A 79 -10.66 21.65 -12.05
C GLN A 79 -10.20 20.23 -12.42
N PHE A 80 -9.71 19.46 -11.43
CA PHE A 80 -9.30 18.08 -11.64
C PHE A 80 -10.47 17.20 -12.13
N TYR A 81 -11.63 17.33 -11.49
CA TYR A 81 -12.85 16.64 -11.89
C TYR A 81 -13.27 16.97 -13.34
N ILE A 82 -13.32 18.26 -13.70
CA ILE A 82 -13.66 18.69 -15.07
C ILE A 82 -12.68 18.13 -16.09
N LYS A 83 -11.37 18.15 -15.79
CA LYS A 83 -10.33 17.61 -16.69
C LYS A 83 -10.53 16.12 -16.97
N ALA A 84 -10.94 15.34 -15.99
CA ALA A 84 -11.17 13.90 -16.12
C ALA A 84 -12.40 13.53 -16.97
N GLN A 85 -13.33 14.46 -17.21
CA GLN A 85 -14.52 14.20 -18.02
C GLN A 85 -14.19 13.99 -19.51
N LYS A 86 -14.88 13.02 -20.13
CA LYS A 86 -14.75 12.71 -21.57
C LYS A 86 -15.20 13.86 -22.47
N LYS A 87 -16.32 14.50 -22.14
CA LYS A 87 -16.88 15.67 -22.84
C LYS A 87 -16.94 16.84 -21.86
N LYS A 88 -16.62 18.05 -22.33
CA LYS A 88 -16.58 19.28 -21.52
C LYS A 88 -17.54 20.30 -22.12
N SER A 89 -18.42 20.85 -21.29
CA SER A 89 -19.37 21.90 -21.70
C SER A 89 -18.66 23.23 -21.99
N SER A 90 -19.38 24.23 -22.50
CA SER A 90 -18.84 25.58 -22.67
C SER A 90 -18.42 26.19 -21.32
N VAL A 91 -19.24 26.00 -20.28
CA VAL A 91 -18.98 26.46 -18.91
C VAL A 91 -17.73 25.80 -18.33
N ASP A 92 -17.53 24.50 -18.59
CA ASP A 92 -16.33 23.79 -18.16
C ASP A 92 -15.06 24.36 -18.80
N LYS A 93 -15.12 24.66 -20.10
CA LYS A 93 -13.97 25.23 -20.83
C LYS A 93 -13.62 26.62 -20.29
N ASP A 94 -14.62 27.47 -20.06
CA ASP A 94 -14.44 28.80 -19.44
C ASP A 94 -13.85 28.67 -18.02
N PHE A 95 -14.36 27.75 -17.21
CA PHE A 95 -13.81 27.47 -15.88
C PHE A 95 -12.34 27.04 -15.94
N LEU A 96 -11.98 26.13 -16.86
CA LEU A 96 -10.58 25.69 -17.02
C LEU A 96 -9.66 26.84 -17.47
N LEU A 97 -10.15 27.71 -18.37
CA LEU A 97 -9.38 28.86 -18.85
C LEU A 97 -9.10 29.86 -17.71
N LYS A 98 -10.11 30.20 -16.92
CA LYS A 98 -9.98 31.07 -15.74
C LYS A 98 -9.03 30.52 -14.69
N ASN A 99 -8.97 29.19 -14.57
CA ASN A 99 -8.20 28.48 -13.56
C ASN A 99 -6.93 27.82 -14.14
N LYS A 100 -6.41 28.33 -15.27
CA LYS A 100 -5.26 27.72 -15.96
C LYS A 100 -3.98 27.69 -15.12
N HIS A 101 -3.82 28.59 -14.15
CA HIS A 101 -2.66 28.63 -13.25
C HIS A 101 -2.45 27.32 -12.45
N TYR A 102 -3.51 26.54 -12.19
CA TYR A 102 -3.38 25.21 -11.59
C TYR A 102 -2.72 24.17 -12.50
N ASP A 103 -2.47 24.47 -13.78
CA ASP A 103 -1.70 23.59 -14.68
C ASP A 103 -0.23 23.44 -14.26
N THR A 104 0.31 24.30 -13.37
CA THR A 104 1.67 24.17 -12.82
C THR A 104 1.91 22.83 -12.10
N ILE A 105 0.84 22.11 -11.77
CA ILE A 105 0.88 20.74 -11.26
C ILE A 105 1.63 19.76 -12.18
N LYS A 106 1.65 20.02 -13.49
CA LYS A 106 2.42 19.23 -14.46
C LYS A 106 3.91 19.37 -14.19
N ASP A 107 4.38 20.59 -13.97
CA ASP A 107 5.79 20.88 -13.68
C ASP A 107 6.19 20.26 -12.33
N ILE A 108 5.30 20.30 -11.32
CA ILE A 108 5.50 19.58 -10.04
C ILE A 108 5.70 18.08 -10.28
N SER A 109 4.88 17.48 -11.14
CA SER A 109 4.95 16.06 -11.47
C SER A 109 6.23 15.69 -12.24
N GLU A 110 6.81 16.63 -12.97
CA GLU A 110 8.10 16.46 -13.64
C GLU A 110 9.27 16.51 -12.66
N VAL A 111 9.21 17.38 -11.64
CA VAL A 111 10.22 17.44 -10.57
C VAL A 111 10.11 16.25 -9.63
N LEU A 112 8.90 15.94 -9.14
CA LEU A 112 8.62 14.84 -8.22
C LEU A 112 8.22 13.56 -8.99
N ASN A 113 8.99 13.25 -10.03
CA ASN A 113 8.70 12.17 -10.95
C ASN A 113 8.94 10.79 -10.30
N TYR A 114 7.90 10.24 -9.66
CA TYR A 114 7.93 8.89 -9.06
C TYR A 114 8.45 7.81 -10.01
N LYS A 115 8.07 7.86 -11.30
CA LYS A 115 8.46 6.83 -12.26
C LYS A 115 9.99 6.78 -12.37
N LYS A 116 10.61 7.93 -12.59
CA LYS A 116 12.06 8.04 -12.74
C LYS A 116 12.81 7.87 -11.41
N ILE A 117 12.36 8.54 -10.35
CA ILE A 117 13.08 8.62 -9.07
C ILE A 117 12.96 7.32 -8.26
N VAL A 118 11.79 6.68 -8.27
CA VAL A 118 11.55 5.49 -7.45
C VAL A 118 11.36 4.26 -8.33
N SER A 119 10.35 4.25 -9.21
CA SER A 119 9.92 3.01 -9.89
C SER A 119 10.99 2.39 -10.78
N GLU A 120 11.73 3.20 -11.54
CA GLU A 120 12.78 2.77 -12.47
C GLU A 120 14.18 2.78 -11.83
N ASN A 121 14.35 3.52 -10.73
CA ASN A 121 15.59 3.51 -9.96
C ASN A 121 15.63 2.27 -9.05
N LYS A 122 16.32 1.22 -9.50
CA LYS A 122 16.42 -0.04 -8.74
C LYS A 122 17.02 0.13 -7.35
N LYS A 123 17.98 1.06 -7.16
CA LYS A 123 18.59 1.32 -5.85
C LYS A 123 17.54 1.81 -4.86
N ILE A 124 16.76 2.82 -5.25
CA ILE A 124 15.76 3.45 -4.39
C ILE A 124 14.54 2.54 -4.19
N SER A 125 14.01 1.94 -5.25
CA SER A 125 12.83 1.07 -5.13
C SER A 125 13.11 -0.19 -4.30
N PHE A 126 14.28 -0.82 -4.44
CA PHE A 126 14.60 -2.00 -3.63
C PHE A 126 15.01 -1.63 -2.20
N PHE A 127 15.66 -0.48 -1.99
CA PHE A 127 15.84 0.06 -0.65
C PHE A 127 14.48 0.20 0.04
N LEU A 128 13.53 0.93 -0.58
CA LEU A 128 12.21 1.15 -0.01
C LEU A 128 11.47 -0.19 0.22
N ALA A 129 11.46 -1.09 -0.76
CA ALA A 129 10.79 -2.39 -0.63
C ALA A 129 11.36 -3.23 0.52
N SER A 130 12.69 -3.24 0.68
CA SER A 130 13.37 -3.96 1.77
C SER A 130 13.03 -3.38 3.15
N LYS A 131 12.93 -2.05 3.26
CA LYS A 131 12.61 -1.37 4.53
C LYS A 131 11.15 -1.49 4.92
N LEU A 132 10.24 -1.50 3.95
CA LEU A 132 8.81 -1.75 4.19
C LEU A 132 8.56 -3.19 4.63
N SER A 133 9.37 -4.15 4.15
CA SER A 133 9.37 -5.56 4.59
C SER A 133 7.98 -6.21 4.66
N ARG A 134 7.14 -5.97 3.64
CA ARG A 134 5.80 -6.56 3.52
C ARG A 134 5.73 -7.65 2.46
N ASN A 135 5.57 -8.89 2.91
CA ASN A 135 5.49 -10.07 2.06
C ASN A 135 4.12 -10.29 1.42
N THR A 136 3.06 -9.64 1.91
CA THR A 136 1.75 -9.65 1.26
C THR A 136 1.19 -8.24 1.13
N CYS A 137 0.28 -8.07 0.18
CA CYS A 137 -0.37 -6.79 -0.09
C CYS A 137 -1.01 -6.20 1.17
N THR A 138 -0.65 -4.97 1.51
CA THR A 138 -1.20 -4.25 2.67
C THR A 138 -2.71 -4.12 2.62
N TYR A 139 -3.28 -3.93 1.43
CA TYR A 139 -4.72 -3.73 1.28
C TYR A 139 -5.53 -5.00 1.48
N CYS A 140 -5.13 -6.09 0.83
CA CYS A 140 -5.95 -7.30 0.79
C CYS A 140 -5.37 -8.49 1.54
N ASN A 141 -4.10 -8.50 1.94
CA ASN A 141 -3.40 -9.68 2.49
C ASN A 141 -3.50 -10.95 1.62
N ARG A 142 -3.87 -10.84 0.34
CA ARG A 142 -4.18 -12.00 -0.52
C ARG A 142 -3.03 -12.45 -1.42
N LEU A 143 -2.25 -11.49 -1.90
CA LEU A 143 -1.20 -11.75 -2.88
C LEU A 143 0.14 -11.40 -2.27
N TYR A 144 1.14 -12.23 -2.59
CA TYR A 144 2.52 -11.97 -2.24
C TYR A 144 3.02 -10.66 -2.87
N THR A 145 3.83 -9.95 -2.10
CA THR A 145 4.50 -8.69 -2.45
C THR A 145 5.98 -8.75 -2.09
N ASN A 146 6.56 -9.95 -2.10
CA ASN A 146 7.95 -10.16 -1.76
C ASN A 146 8.90 -9.33 -2.64
N THR A 147 10.00 -8.92 -2.03
CA THR A 147 11.16 -8.41 -2.75
C THR A 147 12.06 -9.59 -3.10
N VAL A 148 12.30 -9.80 -4.39
CA VAL A 148 13.09 -10.91 -4.92
C VAL A 148 14.45 -10.37 -5.35
N THR A 149 15.51 -10.93 -4.77
CA THR A 149 16.91 -10.63 -5.08
C THR A 149 17.66 -11.92 -5.38
N ALA A 150 18.69 -11.86 -6.22
CA ALA A 150 19.63 -12.96 -6.42
C ALA A 150 21.01 -12.61 -5.91
N LEU A 151 21.73 -13.63 -5.45
CA LEU A 151 23.17 -13.56 -5.22
C LEU A 151 23.88 -13.90 -6.54
N LYS A 152 24.78 -13.04 -7.00
CA LYS A 152 25.61 -13.30 -8.19
C LYS A 152 27.07 -13.06 -7.85
N ALA A 153 27.98 -13.82 -8.46
CA ALA A 153 29.41 -13.54 -8.39
C ALA A 153 29.69 -12.12 -8.90
N ASP A 154 30.51 -11.35 -8.18
CA ASP A 154 30.95 -10.04 -8.64
C ASP A 154 31.98 -10.21 -9.76
N ARG A 155 31.51 -10.14 -11.01
CA ARG A 155 32.36 -10.30 -12.21
C ARG A 155 33.35 -9.15 -12.42
N ARG A 156 33.34 -8.11 -11.59
CA ARG A 156 34.34 -7.03 -11.62
C ARG A 156 35.68 -7.46 -11.02
N TYR A 157 35.68 -8.50 -10.18
CA TYR A 157 36.88 -9.03 -9.57
C TYR A 157 37.17 -10.44 -10.12
N LYS A 158 38.44 -10.68 -10.49
CA LYS A 158 38.90 -11.97 -11.05
C LYS A 158 39.19 -13.03 -9.98
N SER A 159 39.19 -12.67 -8.70
CA SER A 159 39.39 -13.56 -7.54
C SER A 159 38.06 -13.89 -6.84
N ILE A 160 38.11 -14.73 -5.80
CA ILE A 160 36.95 -15.02 -4.92
C ILE A 160 36.44 -13.69 -4.37
N ALA A 161 35.35 -13.20 -4.95
CA ALA A 161 34.66 -12.01 -4.49
C ALA A 161 33.36 -12.42 -3.79
N GLU A 162 33.02 -11.71 -2.73
CA GLU A 162 31.73 -11.88 -2.09
C GLU A 162 30.59 -11.71 -3.11
N PRO A 163 29.54 -12.54 -3.04
CA PRO A 163 28.42 -12.43 -3.96
C PRO A 163 27.70 -11.08 -3.77
N ILE A 164 27.37 -10.44 -4.88
CA ILE A 164 26.58 -9.20 -4.88
C ILE A 164 25.09 -9.50 -4.92
N ILE A 165 24.31 -8.68 -4.18
CA ILE A 165 22.85 -8.73 -4.20
C ILE A 165 22.35 -8.00 -5.45
N VAL A 166 21.64 -8.73 -6.31
CA VAL A 166 21.07 -8.23 -7.56
C VAL A 166 19.54 -8.14 -7.45
N PRO A 167 18.96 -6.93 -7.61
CA PRO A 167 17.53 -6.73 -7.68
C PRO A 167 16.86 -7.46 -8.87
N ILE A 168 15.84 -8.31 -8.60
CA ILE A 168 15.05 -9.01 -9.63
C ILE A 168 13.65 -8.42 -9.75
N ALA A 169 12.83 -8.59 -8.71
CA ALA A 169 11.42 -8.17 -8.72
C ALA A 169 11.02 -7.63 -7.35
N ARG A 170 10.02 -6.76 -7.31
CA ARG A 170 9.46 -6.19 -6.07
C ARG A 170 7.97 -5.88 -6.27
N ALA A 171 7.27 -5.64 -5.17
CA ALA A 171 5.87 -5.20 -5.19
C ALA A 171 5.68 -3.83 -5.84
N GLN A 172 4.44 -3.46 -6.16
CA GLN A 172 4.14 -2.08 -6.51
C GLN A 172 4.01 -1.23 -5.24
N PHE A 173 4.32 0.06 -5.35
CA PHE A 173 3.93 1.04 -4.34
C PHE A 173 2.72 1.80 -4.88
N ASP A 174 1.56 1.58 -4.26
CA ASP A 174 0.40 2.46 -4.44
C ASP A 174 0.67 3.80 -3.75
N HIS A 175 0.09 4.86 -4.30
CA HIS A 175 0.14 6.20 -3.69
C HIS A 175 -1.18 6.42 -2.97
N TRP A 176 -1.19 6.37 -1.63
CA TRP A 176 -2.44 6.45 -0.86
C TRP A 176 -3.25 7.69 -1.27
N PHE A 177 -2.62 8.86 -1.20
CA PHE A 177 -2.99 10.07 -1.94
C PHE A 177 -2.52 9.94 -3.39
N SER A 178 -3.47 9.90 -4.33
CA SER A 178 -3.16 9.75 -5.76
C SER A 178 -2.18 10.82 -6.23
N LYS A 179 -1.02 10.41 -6.76
CA LYS A 179 -0.02 11.32 -7.33
C LYS A 179 -0.52 12.20 -8.48
N ASN A 180 -1.60 11.78 -9.16
CA ASN A 180 -2.19 12.58 -10.23
C ASN A 180 -2.95 13.79 -9.67
N ARG A 181 -3.48 13.66 -8.46
CA ARG A 181 -4.25 14.69 -7.75
C ARG A 181 -3.36 15.49 -6.78
N TYR A 182 -2.41 14.83 -6.13
CA TYR A 182 -1.51 15.39 -5.13
C TYR A 182 -0.03 15.05 -5.43
N PRO A 183 0.56 15.57 -6.53
CA PRO A 183 1.92 15.20 -6.93
C PRO A 183 3.01 15.67 -5.97
N LEU A 184 2.73 16.69 -5.13
CA LEU A 184 3.62 17.06 -4.03
C LEU A 184 3.89 15.88 -3.10
N LEU A 185 2.91 15.00 -2.90
CA LEU A 185 3.02 13.84 -2.02
C LEU A 185 3.52 12.59 -2.76
N ALA A 186 3.86 12.69 -4.06
CA ALA A 186 4.17 11.52 -4.90
C ALA A 186 5.40 10.73 -4.44
N LEU A 187 6.30 11.38 -3.70
CA LEU A 187 7.53 10.80 -3.17
C LEU A 187 7.54 10.73 -1.63
N SER A 188 6.46 11.11 -0.95
CA SER A 188 6.41 11.05 0.51
C SER A 188 6.44 9.59 0.98
N TYR A 189 7.29 9.28 1.97
CA TYR A 189 7.50 7.90 2.42
C TYR A 189 6.19 7.25 2.85
N PHE A 190 5.43 7.97 3.68
CA PHE A 190 4.16 7.49 4.23
C PHE A 190 3.05 7.40 3.17
N ASN A 191 3.23 8.00 1.99
CA ASN A 191 2.26 7.92 0.90
C ASN A 191 2.46 6.66 0.02
N LEU A 192 3.61 5.99 0.13
CA LEU A 192 3.98 4.84 -0.69
C LEU A 192 3.67 3.52 0.03
N ILE A 193 2.55 2.89 -0.35
CA ILE A 193 2.02 1.68 0.29
C ILE A 193 2.39 0.44 -0.53
N PRO A 194 3.07 -0.58 0.04
CA PRO A 194 3.36 -1.82 -0.68
C PRO A 194 2.05 -2.57 -0.95
N SER A 195 1.74 -2.77 -2.23
CA SER A 195 0.48 -3.36 -2.69
C SER A 195 0.69 -4.30 -3.87
N CYS A 196 -0.24 -5.25 -4.04
CA CYS A 196 -0.31 -6.04 -5.27
C CYS A 196 -0.85 -5.20 -6.44
N SER A 197 -0.56 -5.66 -7.66
CA SER A 197 -1.01 -4.99 -8.89
C SER A 197 -2.53 -4.87 -8.98
N ILE A 198 -3.27 -5.89 -8.54
CA ILE A 198 -4.73 -5.91 -8.58
C ILE A 198 -5.32 -4.80 -7.70
N CYS A 199 -4.91 -4.68 -6.43
CA CYS A 199 -5.43 -3.64 -5.55
C CYS A 199 -5.01 -2.24 -6.00
N ASN A 200 -3.77 -2.07 -6.47
CA ASN A 200 -3.31 -0.80 -7.03
C ASN A 200 -4.13 -0.41 -8.28
N GLN A 201 -4.46 -1.37 -9.14
CA GLN A 201 -5.32 -1.14 -10.31
C GLN A 201 -6.76 -0.79 -9.93
N ILE A 202 -7.36 -1.48 -8.95
CA ILE A 202 -8.72 -1.18 -8.49
C ILE A 202 -8.78 0.21 -7.87
N LYS A 203 -7.78 0.57 -7.05
CA LYS A 203 -7.69 1.90 -6.45
C LYS A 203 -7.48 2.97 -7.52
N SER A 204 -6.51 2.78 -8.41
CA SER A 204 -6.18 3.71 -9.49
C SER A 204 -6.10 5.16 -8.96
N ASN A 205 -6.95 6.05 -9.48
CA ASN A 205 -7.01 7.47 -9.10
C ASN A 205 -8.14 7.81 -8.13
N LYS A 206 -8.74 6.82 -7.46
CA LYS A 206 -9.75 7.07 -6.42
C LYS A 206 -9.17 7.97 -5.34
N ASN A 207 -9.99 8.88 -4.84
CA ASN A 207 -9.58 9.91 -3.90
C ASN A 207 -9.75 9.45 -2.46
N PHE A 208 -8.69 8.89 -1.89
CA PHE A 208 -8.67 8.58 -0.46
C PHE A 208 -8.45 9.87 0.34
N GLN A 209 -9.19 9.99 1.45
CA GLN A 209 -9.10 11.13 2.37
C GLN A 209 -9.05 10.60 3.80
N LEU A 210 -8.21 11.19 4.65
CA LEU A 210 -8.01 10.68 6.03
C LEU A 210 -9.29 10.73 6.87
N LYS A 211 -10.21 11.63 6.52
CA LYS A 211 -11.54 11.72 7.15
C LYS A 211 -12.41 10.49 6.86
N THR A 212 -12.25 9.86 5.69
CA THR A 212 -13.16 8.83 5.20
C THR A 212 -12.49 7.48 4.95
N HIS A 213 -11.17 7.41 4.93
CA HIS A 213 -10.40 6.21 4.60
C HIS A 213 -9.31 6.00 5.65
N PHE A 214 -9.10 4.75 6.01
CA PHE A 214 -8.03 4.32 6.88
C PHE A 214 -6.73 4.37 6.11
N HIS A 215 -5.70 4.91 6.76
CA HIS A 215 -4.35 4.96 6.23
C HIS A 215 -3.51 3.87 6.90
N PRO A 216 -2.79 3.00 6.16
CA PRO A 216 -2.10 1.85 6.77
C PRO A 216 -1.05 2.19 7.84
N TYR A 217 -0.56 3.43 7.88
CA TYR A 217 0.34 3.92 8.94
C TYR A 217 -0.38 4.60 10.12
N GLU A 218 -1.72 4.63 10.13
CA GLU A 218 -2.51 4.92 11.34
C GLU A 218 -2.70 3.62 12.12
N THR A 219 -2.77 3.71 13.44
CA THR A 219 -3.04 2.56 14.32
C THR A 219 -4.47 2.08 14.18
N LEU A 220 -4.70 0.77 14.21
CA LEU A 220 -6.03 0.15 14.13
C LEU A 220 -6.93 0.34 15.37
N HIS A 221 -6.56 1.14 16.38
CA HIS A 221 -7.27 1.23 17.67
C HIS A 221 -8.79 1.47 17.57
N ASN A 222 -9.26 2.18 16.53
CA ASN A 222 -10.68 2.46 16.29
C ASN A 222 -11.23 1.80 15.02
N GLU A 223 -10.46 0.89 14.40
CA GLU A 223 -10.86 0.24 13.17
C GLU A 223 -10.89 -1.28 13.33
N SER A 224 -12.04 -1.88 13.06
CA SER A 224 -12.24 -3.33 13.16
C SER A 224 -12.95 -3.84 11.93
N PHE A 225 -12.71 -5.09 11.58
CA PHE A 225 -13.52 -5.86 10.64
C PHE A 225 -13.19 -7.34 10.79
N ASN A 226 -14.14 -8.19 10.47
CA ASN A 226 -13.92 -9.63 10.36
C ASN A 226 -14.46 -10.12 9.03
N PHE A 227 -13.68 -10.98 8.38
CA PHE A 227 -14.22 -11.80 7.32
C PHE A 227 -15.19 -12.82 7.90
N ASN A 228 -16.26 -13.04 7.18
CA ASN A 228 -17.27 -14.05 7.49
C ASN A 228 -17.69 -14.70 6.17
N TYR A 229 -18.63 -15.63 6.25
CA TYR A 229 -19.21 -16.27 5.10
C TYR A 229 -20.70 -16.50 5.29
N ARG A 230 -21.43 -16.57 4.17
CA ARG A 230 -22.84 -16.93 4.16
C ARG A 230 -23.09 -18.06 3.17
N HIS A 231 -23.90 -19.02 3.58
CA HIS A 231 -24.46 -19.99 2.65
C HIS A 231 -25.55 -19.29 1.85
N LYS A 232 -25.34 -19.18 0.54
CA LYS A 232 -26.39 -18.75 -0.38
C LYS A 232 -27.30 -19.94 -0.75
N ASP A 233 -26.71 -21.14 -0.84
CA ASP A 233 -27.34 -22.46 -1.00
C ASP A 233 -26.40 -23.55 -0.41
N LEU A 234 -26.80 -24.84 -0.40
CA LEU A 234 -25.99 -25.97 0.09
C LEU A 234 -24.59 -26.09 -0.56
N LYS A 235 -24.36 -25.44 -1.71
CA LYS A 235 -23.09 -25.52 -2.48
C LYS A 235 -22.36 -24.20 -2.63
N ILE A 236 -23.02 -23.06 -2.41
CA ILE A 236 -22.45 -21.74 -2.68
C ILE A 236 -22.23 -21.03 -1.37
N VAL A 237 -20.97 -20.77 -1.08
CA VAL A 237 -20.55 -19.93 0.02
C VAL A 237 -20.10 -18.59 -0.55
N ASN A 238 -20.48 -17.48 0.06
CA ASN A 238 -19.97 -16.15 -0.29
C ASN A 238 -19.17 -15.60 0.88
N VAL A 239 -18.10 -14.86 0.59
CA VAL A 239 -17.35 -14.12 1.60
C VAL A 239 -18.12 -12.84 1.92
N THR A 240 -18.27 -12.56 3.21
CA THR A 240 -18.80 -11.27 3.68
C THR A 240 -17.80 -10.60 4.61
N ILE A 241 -17.96 -9.30 4.81
CA ILE A 241 -17.15 -8.54 5.75
C ILE A 241 -18.09 -7.88 6.76
N ASP A 242 -17.97 -8.28 8.02
CA ASP A 242 -18.83 -7.81 9.09
C ASP A 242 -18.07 -6.86 10.03
N GLY A 243 -18.81 -5.96 10.67
CA GLY A 243 -18.27 -5.07 11.71
C GLY A 243 -17.24 -4.05 11.22
N ALA A 244 -17.19 -3.78 9.91
CA ALA A 244 -16.29 -2.78 9.33
C ALA A 244 -16.66 -1.36 9.81
N THR A 245 -15.72 -0.72 10.49
CA THR A 245 -15.79 0.68 10.94
C THR A 245 -15.79 1.67 9.76
N SER A 246 -16.21 2.92 10.00
CA SER A 246 -16.59 3.86 8.92
C SER A 246 -15.49 4.08 7.87
N LYS A 247 -14.23 4.23 8.29
CA LYS A 247 -13.11 4.43 7.36
C LYS A 247 -12.74 3.15 6.64
N MET A 248 -12.54 2.05 7.36
CA MET A 248 -12.22 0.74 6.78
C MET A 248 -13.30 0.27 5.79
N ALA A 249 -14.58 0.48 6.11
CA ALA A 249 -15.70 0.17 5.23
C ALA A 249 -15.64 0.96 3.92
N GLN A 250 -15.22 2.23 3.96
CA GLN A 250 -15.01 3.01 2.74
C GLN A 250 -13.83 2.47 1.92
N ASN A 251 -12.71 2.13 2.56
CA ASN A 251 -11.61 1.47 1.84
C ASN A 251 -12.09 0.18 1.16
N PHE A 252 -12.90 -0.62 1.84
CA PHE A 252 -13.39 -1.89 1.28
C PHE A 252 -14.31 -1.70 0.10
N ARG A 253 -15.21 -0.70 0.16
CA ARG A 253 -16.03 -0.29 -0.99
C ARG A 253 -15.15 0.16 -2.16
N ASP A 254 -14.20 1.05 -1.91
CA ASP A 254 -13.39 1.62 -2.99
C ASP A 254 -12.38 0.61 -3.58
N LEU A 255 -11.93 -0.37 -2.79
CA LEU A 255 -11.01 -1.43 -3.22
C LEU A 255 -11.73 -2.72 -3.65
N ASN A 256 -13.07 -2.74 -3.61
CA ASN A 256 -13.91 -3.92 -3.88
C ASN A 256 -13.42 -5.17 -3.12
N ILE A 257 -13.09 -5.03 -1.83
CA ILE A 257 -12.42 -6.10 -1.08
C ILE A 257 -13.32 -7.34 -0.98
N GLN A 258 -14.63 -7.18 -0.79
CA GLN A 258 -15.52 -8.32 -0.70
C GLN A 258 -15.57 -9.11 -2.01
N GLU A 259 -15.79 -8.44 -3.14
CA GLU A 259 -15.83 -9.07 -4.47
C GLU A 259 -14.51 -9.74 -4.82
N VAL A 260 -13.40 -9.08 -4.45
CA VAL A 260 -12.05 -9.60 -4.64
C VAL A 260 -11.77 -10.86 -3.81
N TYR A 261 -12.49 -11.07 -2.70
CA TYR A 261 -12.42 -12.27 -1.89
C TYR A 261 -13.45 -13.33 -2.32
N ASP A 262 -14.63 -12.92 -2.78
CA ASP A 262 -15.69 -13.80 -3.28
C ASP A 262 -15.20 -14.71 -4.41
N VAL A 263 -14.31 -14.22 -5.29
CA VAL A 263 -13.72 -15.05 -6.35
C VAL A 263 -12.86 -16.21 -5.83
N HIS A 264 -12.43 -16.18 -4.57
CA HIS A 264 -11.68 -17.26 -3.91
C HIS A 264 -12.58 -18.21 -3.13
N SER A 265 -13.87 -17.92 -3.01
CA SER A 265 -14.79 -18.75 -2.25
C SER A 265 -14.84 -20.21 -2.73
N PRO A 266 -14.91 -20.50 -4.05
CA PRO A 266 -14.97 -21.88 -4.54
C PRO A 266 -13.69 -22.70 -4.32
N LEU A 267 -12.60 -22.09 -3.88
CA LEU A 267 -11.32 -22.76 -3.64
C LEU A 267 -10.88 -22.56 -2.19
N GLU A 268 -10.34 -21.38 -1.86
CA GLU A 268 -9.73 -21.12 -0.55
C GLU A 268 -10.71 -21.22 0.62
N LEU A 269 -11.93 -20.70 0.48
CA LEU A 269 -12.92 -20.79 1.55
C LEU A 269 -13.43 -22.22 1.71
N ARG A 270 -13.85 -22.85 0.61
CA ARG A 270 -14.34 -24.24 0.64
C ARG A 270 -13.31 -25.18 1.26
N ASP A 271 -12.07 -25.12 0.82
CA ASP A 271 -11.01 -26.01 1.31
C ASP A 271 -10.70 -25.72 2.78
N LEU A 272 -10.78 -24.46 3.23
CA LEU A 272 -10.64 -24.11 4.65
C LEU A 272 -11.76 -24.70 5.50
N LEU A 273 -13.02 -24.61 5.06
CA LEU A 273 -14.17 -25.19 5.76
C LEU A 273 -14.02 -26.72 5.88
N GLU A 274 -13.62 -27.37 4.79
CA GLU A 274 -13.38 -28.82 4.79
C GLU A 274 -12.23 -29.23 5.70
N LEU A 275 -11.10 -28.51 5.64
CA LEU A 275 -9.96 -28.76 6.53
C LEU A 275 -10.38 -28.58 7.98
N ARG A 276 -11.11 -27.52 8.32
CA ARG A 276 -11.53 -27.29 9.71
C ARG A 276 -12.51 -28.36 10.20
N TYR A 277 -13.37 -28.89 9.34
CA TYR A 277 -14.25 -30.02 9.65
C TYR A 277 -13.45 -31.31 9.91
N LYS A 278 -12.49 -31.63 9.03
CA LYS A 278 -11.65 -32.85 9.12
C LYS A 278 -10.67 -32.79 10.29
N TYR A 279 -10.09 -31.62 10.57
CA TYR A 279 -9.08 -31.40 11.60
C TYR A 279 -9.67 -30.64 12.79
N SER A 280 -10.60 -31.29 13.50
CA SER A 280 -11.13 -30.78 14.77
C SER A 280 -10.03 -30.62 15.83
N GLU A 281 -10.26 -29.79 16.84
CA GLU A 281 -9.29 -29.61 17.94
C GLU A 281 -8.94 -30.92 18.65
N ASN A 282 -9.92 -31.81 18.83
CA ASN A 282 -9.70 -33.14 19.41
C ASN A 282 -8.84 -34.01 18.49
N TYR A 283 -9.02 -33.91 17.17
CA TYR A 283 -8.21 -34.66 16.22
C TYR A 283 -6.78 -34.14 16.19
N ILE A 284 -6.57 -32.81 16.15
CA ILE A 284 -5.25 -32.19 16.22
C ILE A 284 -4.54 -32.61 17.51
N LYS A 285 -5.24 -32.58 18.65
CA LYS A 285 -4.69 -33.03 19.93
C LYS A 285 -4.26 -34.49 19.87
N LYS A 286 -5.11 -35.40 19.39
CA LYS A 286 -4.75 -36.83 19.22
C LYS A 286 -3.57 -37.01 18.29
N LEU A 287 -3.51 -36.24 17.19
CA LEU A 287 -2.43 -36.31 16.21
C LEU A 287 -1.08 -35.97 16.84
N LEU A 288 -1.03 -34.90 17.65
CA LEU A 288 0.19 -34.46 18.32
C LEU A 288 0.56 -35.36 19.50
N ASP A 289 -0.40 -35.63 20.39
CA ASP A 289 -0.13 -36.28 21.68
C ASP A 289 0.00 -37.81 21.55
N SER A 290 -0.72 -38.42 20.59
CA SER A 290 -0.85 -39.89 20.49
C SER A 290 -0.22 -40.47 19.22
N THR A 291 -0.39 -39.83 18.07
CA THR A 291 0.15 -40.35 16.79
C THR A 291 1.61 -39.97 16.59
N PHE A 292 1.99 -38.73 16.94
CA PHE A 292 3.33 -38.19 16.74
C PHE A 292 3.96 -37.59 18.02
N PRO A 293 3.99 -38.34 19.15
CA PRO A 293 4.41 -37.79 20.46
C PRO A 293 5.86 -37.30 20.50
N GLY A 294 6.72 -37.79 19.59
CA GLY A 294 8.12 -37.38 19.48
C GLY A 294 8.38 -36.23 18.49
N LEU A 295 7.34 -35.72 17.80
CA LEU A 295 7.50 -34.63 16.86
C LEU A 295 7.52 -33.30 17.64
N PRO A 296 8.60 -32.49 17.54
CA PRO A 296 8.68 -31.22 18.25
C PRO A 296 7.83 -30.15 17.54
N LEU A 297 6.51 -30.31 17.60
CA LEU A 297 5.55 -29.44 16.94
C LEU A 297 4.51 -28.93 17.94
N SER A 298 4.47 -27.62 18.15
CA SER A 298 3.43 -26.99 18.97
C SER A 298 2.08 -27.03 18.26
N ARG A 299 0.99 -26.89 19.03
CA ARG A 299 -0.37 -26.78 18.48
C ARG A 299 -0.51 -25.61 17.49
N SER A 300 0.15 -24.48 17.75
CA SER A 300 0.15 -23.32 16.85
C SER A 300 0.84 -23.65 15.52
N GLU A 301 1.98 -24.34 15.55
CA GLU A 301 2.66 -24.76 14.32
C GLU A 301 1.86 -25.81 13.55
N ALA A 302 1.22 -26.75 14.24
CA ALA A 302 0.33 -27.72 13.62
C ALA A 302 -0.83 -27.04 12.89
N LYS A 303 -1.50 -26.08 13.54
CA LYS A 303 -2.57 -25.28 12.91
C LYS A 303 -2.04 -24.45 11.72
N ARG A 304 -0.86 -23.83 11.83
CA ARG A 304 -0.20 -23.11 10.73
C ARG A 304 0.08 -24.02 9.52
N LEU A 305 0.47 -25.27 9.75
CA LEU A 305 0.73 -26.25 8.69
C LEU A 305 -0.56 -26.77 8.06
N ILE A 306 -1.55 -27.14 8.88
CA ILE A 306 -2.83 -27.69 8.43
C ILE A 306 -3.63 -26.65 7.65
N PHE A 307 -3.78 -25.45 8.20
CA PHE A 307 -4.65 -24.42 7.62
C PHE A 307 -3.91 -23.42 6.72
N GLY A 308 -2.58 -23.44 6.73
CA GLY A 308 -1.79 -22.54 5.91
C GLY A 308 -1.93 -21.08 6.34
N VAL A 309 -1.85 -20.78 7.64
CA VAL A 309 -2.07 -19.43 8.22
C VAL A 309 -0.95 -19.01 9.17
N GLU A 310 -0.65 -17.73 9.26
CA GLU A 310 0.05 -17.19 10.44
C GLU A 310 -1.00 -16.77 11.47
N HIS A 311 -0.86 -17.17 12.74
CA HIS A 311 -1.86 -16.91 13.79
C HIS A 311 -1.70 -15.53 14.43
N GLU A 312 -0.47 -15.07 14.60
CA GLU A 312 -0.19 -13.78 15.20
C GLU A 312 -0.54 -12.64 14.23
N ILE A 313 -1.26 -11.63 14.72
CA ILE A 313 -1.71 -10.48 13.91
C ILE A 313 -0.53 -9.77 13.25
N ASP A 314 0.56 -9.61 13.99
CA ASP A 314 1.80 -8.98 13.53
C ASP A 314 2.47 -9.77 12.39
N ASP A 315 2.13 -11.04 12.25
CA ASP A 315 2.69 -11.96 11.26
C ASP A 315 1.76 -12.22 10.08
N TYR A 316 0.51 -11.73 10.11
CA TYR A 316 -0.43 -11.90 8.99
C TYR A 316 0.16 -11.47 7.65
N HIS A 317 1.00 -10.44 7.64
CA HIS A 317 1.63 -9.97 6.41
C HIS A 317 2.62 -10.97 5.79
N LYS A 318 3.11 -11.97 6.55
CA LYS A 318 4.09 -12.95 6.08
C LYS A 318 3.48 -13.98 5.13
N ARG A 319 2.17 -14.23 5.21
CA ARG A 319 1.48 -15.25 4.40
C ARG A 319 0.11 -14.79 3.89
N PRO A 320 -0.20 -15.06 2.60
CA PRO A 320 -1.50 -14.81 2.01
C PRO A 320 -2.65 -15.37 2.81
N PHE A 321 -3.75 -14.63 2.82
CA PHE A 321 -5.02 -14.99 3.44
C PHE A 321 -4.98 -15.19 4.95
N SER A 322 -3.89 -14.89 5.66
CA SER A 322 -3.80 -15.13 7.10
C SER A 322 -4.91 -14.45 7.90
N LYS A 323 -5.19 -13.16 7.66
CA LYS A 323 -6.32 -12.47 8.32
C LYS A 323 -7.65 -13.17 8.01
N PHE A 324 -7.92 -13.42 6.72
CA PHE A 324 -9.15 -14.06 6.26
C PHE A 324 -9.36 -15.43 6.87
N LYS A 325 -8.38 -16.32 6.79
CA LYS A 325 -8.48 -17.68 7.28
C LYS A 325 -8.61 -17.71 8.80
N ASN A 326 -7.86 -16.89 9.55
CA ASN A 326 -8.03 -16.84 11.02
C ASN A 326 -9.43 -16.35 11.41
N ASP A 327 -9.98 -15.33 10.75
CA ASP A 327 -11.35 -14.87 11.05
C ASP A 327 -12.38 -16.00 10.87
N ILE A 328 -12.30 -16.74 9.76
CA ILE A 328 -13.20 -17.85 9.47
C ILE A 328 -12.99 -19.01 10.44
N LEU A 329 -11.75 -19.38 10.75
CA LEU A 329 -11.43 -20.43 11.71
C LEU A 329 -11.96 -20.10 13.11
N ASN A 330 -11.84 -18.85 13.55
CA ASN A 330 -12.35 -18.38 14.84
C ASN A 330 -13.88 -18.45 14.93
N ILE A 331 -14.60 -18.32 13.81
CA ILE A 331 -16.05 -18.53 13.74
C ILE A 331 -16.38 -20.01 13.94
N LEU A 332 -15.60 -20.92 13.35
CA LEU A 332 -15.78 -22.37 13.41
C LEU A 332 -15.29 -23.03 14.70
N GLU A 333 -14.58 -22.28 15.56
CA GLU A 333 -14.20 -22.72 16.90
C GLU A 333 -15.31 -22.49 17.95
N LYS A 334 -16.29 -21.66 17.64
CA LYS A 334 -17.51 -21.47 18.44
C LYS A 334 -18.56 -22.51 18.05
#